data_AF-A0A7K0CDE8-F1
#
_entry.id   AF-A0A7K0CDE8-F1
#
_cell.length_a   1.000
_cell.length_b   1.000
_cell.length_c   1.000
_cell.angle_alpha   90.00
_cell.angle_beta   90.00
_cell.angle_gamma   90.00
#
_symmetry.space_group_name_H-M   'P 1'
#
loop_
_entity.id
_entity.type
_entity.pdbx_description
1 polymer ?
#
loop_
_entity_poly.entity_id
_entity_poly.type
_entity_poly.pdbx_seq_one_letter_code
_entity_poly.pdbx_strand_id
1 'polypeptide(L)'
;MNPSAQSAPTELIRLADAVQSVSVRLRSTEPSREDGGVRYYAAEVVVTSGFVNGTVYLGFDSEDVLDWGRLLDAVEEVEQEGGLTEPFAADWPRSGETAYLRLFIEDPYVVEVHDGFSTQIVVSIPLMLREDWIAESRQRLAEVRRALG
;
A
#
# COMPACT_ATOMS: atom_id res chain seq x y z
N MET A 1 -22.08 25.95 11.26
CA MET A 1 -21.15 24.83 11.46
C MET A 1 -20.41 24.62 10.16
N ASN A 2 -19.16 25.07 10.08
CA ASN A 2 -18.29 24.70 8.96
C ASN A 2 -17.91 23.23 9.17
N PRO A 3 -18.00 22.35 8.15
CA PRO A 3 -17.36 21.06 8.25
C PRO A 3 -15.87 21.33 8.40
N SER A 4 -15.29 20.86 9.49
CA SER A 4 -13.85 20.88 9.74
C SER A 4 -13.14 20.48 8.46
N ALA A 5 -12.11 21.26 8.07
CA ALA A 5 -11.17 20.83 7.05
C ALA A 5 -10.61 19.48 7.52
N GLN A 6 -11.19 18.40 7.02
CA GLN A 6 -10.70 17.06 7.22
C GLN A 6 -9.39 17.06 6.45
N SER A 7 -8.26 17.16 7.17
CA SER A 7 -6.95 16.94 6.56
C SER A 7 -7.06 15.68 5.73
N ALA A 8 -6.68 15.76 4.45
CA ALA A 8 -6.74 14.60 3.57
C ALA A 8 -6.05 13.41 4.27
N PRO A 9 -6.66 12.22 4.27
CA PRO A 9 -6.10 11.08 4.98
C PRO A 9 -4.68 10.83 4.50
N THR A 10 -3.74 10.70 5.45
CA THR A 10 -2.34 10.40 5.15
C THR A 10 -2.26 9.06 4.42
N GLU A 11 -1.70 9.05 3.23
CA GLU A 11 -1.71 7.90 2.34
C GLU A 11 -0.29 7.34 2.18
N LEU A 12 -0.08 6.09 2.59
CA LEU A 12 1.21 5.42 2.53
C LEU A 12 1.49 4.85 1.15
N ILE A 13 0.48 4.23 0.55
CA ILE A 13 0.57 3.60 -0.76
C ILE A 13 -0.54 4.17 -1.63
N ARG A 14 -0.22 4.56 -2.86
CA ARG A 14 -1.21 4.80 -3.91
C ARG A 14 -0.68 4.32 -5.23
N LEU A 15 -1.34 3.29 -5.74
CA LEU A 15 -1.09 2.70 -7.05
C LEU A 15 -2.33 2.99 -7.89
N ALA A 16 -2.17 3.73 -8.98
CA ALA A 16 -3.31 4.22 -9.76
C ALA A 16 -2.95 4.37 -11.23
N ASP A 17 -3.94 4.09 -12.07
CA ASP A 17 -3.93 4.42 -13.49
C ASP A 17 -5.07 5.42 -13.80
N ALA A 18 -5.45 5.56 -15.06
CA ALA A 18 -6.48 6.51 -15.50
C ALA A 18 -7.90 6.18 -14.99
N VAL A 19 -8.21 4.94 -14.63
CA VAL A 19 -9.59 4.48 -14.37
C VAL A 19 -9.78 3.82 -13.01
N GLN A 20 -8.70 3.44 -12.33
CA GLN A 20 -8.75 2.70 -11.07
C GLN A 20 -7.54 2.96 -10.18
N SER A 21 -7.70 2.67 -8.90
CA SER A 21 -6.63 2.80 -7.91
C SER A 21 -6.78 1.84 -6.74
N VAL A 22 -5.64 1.45 -6.18
CA VAL A 22 -5.51 0.84 -4.86
C VAL A 22 -4.73 1.81 -3.97
N SER A 23 -5.23 2.09 -2.76
CA SER A 23 -4.58 3.01 -1.83
C SER A 23 -4.58 2.46 -0.41
N VAL A 24 -3.50 2.69 0.33
CA VAL A 24 -3.40 2.40 1.77
C VAL A 24 -3.43 3.71 2.52
N ARG A 25 -4.51 3.96 3.25
CA ARG A 25 -4.76 5.21 3.97
C ARG A 25 -4.70 4.99 5.46
N LEU A 26 -3.88 5.75 6.16
CA LEU A 26 -3.79 5.70 7.61
C LEU A 26 -5.11 6.18 8.21
N ARG A 27 -5.63 5.44 9.19
CA ARG A 27 -6.75 5.89 10.03
C ARG A 27 -6.31 6.88 11.10
N SER A 28 -5.05 6.77 11.54
CA SER A 28 -4.41 7.66 12.51
C SER A 28 -2.90 7.64 12.30
N THR A 29 -2.21 8.73 12.65
CA THR A 29 -0.75 8.79 12.76
C THR A 29 -0.26 8.37 14.14
N GLU A 30 -1.17 8.22 15.12
CA GLU A 30 -0.86 7.66 16.43
C GLU A 30 -0.91 6.13 16.38
N PRO A 31 0.05 5.43 17.03
CA PRO A 31 0.04 3.98 17.09
C PRO A 31 -1.19 3.47 17.87
N SER A 32 -1.81 2.40 17.39
CA SER A 32 -2.93 1.74 18.06
C SER A 32 -2.48 0.88 19.24
N ARG A 33 -1.25 0.34 19.16
CA ARG A 33 -0.54 -0.35 20.24
C ARG A 33 0.96 -0.21 20.04
N GLU A 34 1.71 -0.39 21.12
CA GLU A 34 3.16 -0.52 21.12
C GLU A 34 3.53 -1.76 21.94
N ASP A 35 4.36 -2.64 21.39
CA ASP A 35 4.84 -3.84 22.06
C ASP A 35 6.30 -4.09 21.69
N GLY A 36 7.16 -4.33 22.68
CA GLY A 36 8.59 -4.58 22.45
C GLY A 36 9.34 -3.47 21.69
N GLY A 37 8.85 -2.23 21.68
CA GLY A 37 9.40 -1.12 20.89
C GLY A 37 8.92 -1.08 19.42
N VAL A 38 8.03 -2.00 19.02
CA VAL A 38 7.36 -2.00 17.73
C VAL A 38 6.04 -1.26 17.85
N ARG A 39 5.82 -0.27 16.98
CA ARG A 39 4.58 0.52 16.92
C ARG A 39 3.68 -0.04 15.84
N TYR A 40 2.42 -0.30 16.18
CA TYR A 40 1.41 -0.82 15.27
C TYR A 40 0.43 0.28 14.91
N TYR A 41 0.00 0.29 13.66
CA TYR A 41 -0.85 1.31 13.07
C TYR A 41 -2.06 0.68 12.40
N ALA A 42 -3.12 1.49 12.30
CA ALA A 42 -4.36 1.15 11.64
C ALA A 42 -4.47 1.92 10.33
N ALA A 43 -4.79 1.21 9.25
CA ALA A 43 -5.05 1.75 7.93
C ALA A 43 -6.25 1.06 7.28
N GLU A 44 -6.58 1.53 6.09
CA GLU A 44 -7.53 0.91 5.19
C GLU A 44 -6.92 0.76 3.81
N VAL A 45 -7.13 -0.40 3.19
CA VAL A 45 -6.97 -0.53 1.74
C VAL A 45 -8.26 -0.06 1.09
N VAL A 46 -8.15 0.87 0.15
CA VAL A 46 -9.27 1.39 -0.64
C VAL A 46 -9.05 1.02 -2.10
N VAL A 47 -9.99 0.25 -2.66
CA VAL A 47 -10.08 -0.02 -4.10
C VAL A 47 -11.13 0.92 -4.68
N THR A 48 -10.77 1.63 -5.73
CA THR A 48 -11.68 2.55 -6.44
C THR A 48 -11.63 2.28 -7.93
N SER A 49 -12.78 2.07 -8.56
CA SER A 49 -12.94 1.94 -10.01
C SER A 49 -14.39 2.21 -10.43
N GLY A 50 -14.67 2.24 -11.73
CA GLY A 50 -16.04 2.28 -12.24
C GLY A 50 -16.86 0.99 -12.03
N PHE A 51 -16.22 -0.12 -11.66
CA PHE A 51 -16.86 -1.44 -11.53
C PHE A 51 -16.93 -1.92 -10.08
N VAL A 52 -15.78 -1.97 -9.39
CA VAL A 52 -15.65 -2.38 -7.98
C VAL A 52 -15.13 -1.21 -7.15
N ASN A 53 -15.79 -0.96 -6.03
CA ASN A 53 -15.33 -0.04 -4.99
C ASN A 53 -15.40 -0.78 -3.65
N GLY A 54 -14.35 -0.70 -2.86
CA GLY A 54 -14.25 -1.45 -1.63
C GLY A 54 -13.28 -0.83 -0.64
N THR A 55 -13.48 -1.13 0.63
CA THR A 55 -12.57 -0.73 1.70
C THR A 55 -12.43 -1.87 2.68
N VAL A 56 -11.20 -2.19 3.06
CA VAL A 56 -10.89 -3.25 4.03
C VAL A 56 -9.87 -2.74 5.04
N TYR A 57 -10.03 -3.16 6.29
CA TYR A 57 -9.11 -2.81 7.37
C TYR A 57 -7.76 -3.51 7.20
N LEU A 58 -6.68 -2.74 7.36
CA LEU A 58 -5.31 -3.20 7.29
C LEU A 58 -4.55 -2.67 8.51
N GLY A 59 -3.97 -3.58 9.29
CA GLY A 59 -3.01 -3.27 10.34
C GLY A 59 -1.59 -3.51 9.82
N PHE A 60 -0.66 -2.62 10.16
CA PHE A 60 0.76 -2.74 9.81
C PHE A 60 1.60 -2.19 10.96
N ASP A 61 2.88 -2.52 11.00
CA ASP A 61 3.81 -2.03 12.01
C ASP A 61 4.91 -1.13 11.45
N SER A 62 5.76 -0.62 12.34
CA SER A 62 6.88 0.23 11.95
C SER A 62 7.91 -0.47 11.04
N GLU A 63 8.04 -1.80 11.11
CA GLU A 63 8.91 -2.57 10.22
C GLU A 63 8.29 -2.70 8.82
N ASP A 64 6.97 -2.86 8.74
CA ASP A 64 6.24 -2.88 7.47
C ASP A 64 6.47 -1.56 6.67
N VAL A 65 6.62 -0.41 7.33
CA VAL A 65 6.97 0.87 6.66
C VAL A 65 8.39 0.83 6.08
N LEU A 66 9.30 0.08 6.68
CA LEU A 66 10.65 -0.14 6.13
C LEU A 66 10.59 -1.13 4.96
N ASP A 67 9.79 -2.19 5.10
CA ASP A 67 9.56 -3.19 4.04
C ASP A 67 8.97 -2.58 2.78
N TRP A 68 8.05 -1.62 2.89
CA TRP A 68 7.57 -0.91 1.71
C TRP A 68 8.69 -0.18 0.97
N GLY A 69 9.61 0.46 1.72
CA GLY A 69 10.78 1.10 1.12
C GLY A 69 11.70 0.11 0.42
N ARG A 70 11.98 -1.04 1.07
CA ARG A 70 12.78 -2.12 0.48
C ARG A 70 12.13 -2.69 -0.77
N LEU A 71 10.81 -2.82 -0.78
CA LEU A 71 10.06 -3.27 -1.95
C LEU A 71 10.20 -2.28 -3.10
N LEU A 72 10.05 -0.97 -2.85
CA LEU A 72 10.30 0.06 -3.87
C LEU A 72 11.73 0.02 -4.42
N ASP A 73 12.74 -0.20 -3.57
CA ASP A 73 14.13 -0.38 -3.99
C ASP A 73 14.28 -1.58 -4.93
N ALA A 74 13.72 -2.73 -4.56
CA ALA A 74 13.78 -3.94 -5.37
C ALA A 74 13.07 -3.79 -6.73
N VAL A 75 11.93 -3.09 -6.77
CA VAL A 75 11.20 -2.87 -8.02
C VAL A 75 11.94 -1.90 -8.94
N GLU A 76 12.54 -0.85 -8.40
CA GLU A 76 13.34 0.10 -9.18
C GLU A 76 14.59 -0.56 -9.79
N GLU A 77 15.28 -1.43 -9.04
CA GLU A 77 16.42 -2.21 -9.53
C GLU A 77 16.00 -3.09 -10.72
N VAL A 78 14.86 -3.76 -10.60
CA VAL A 78 14.29 -4.60 -11.65
C VAL A 78 13.93 -3.80 -12.91
N GLU A 79 13.29 -2.64 -12.77
CA GLU A 79 12.96 -1.78 -13.92
C GLU A 79 14.24 -1.28 -14.63
N GLN A 80 15.30 -0.97 -13.87
CA GLN A 80 16.58 -0.52 -14.43
C GLN A 80 17.35 -1.62 -15.17
N GLU A 81 17.23 -2.88 -14.75
CA GLU A 81 17.86 -4.02 -15.40
C GLU A 81 17.13 -4.49 -16.68
N GLY A 82 16.03 -3.82 -17.07
CA GLY A 82 15.25 -4.14 -18.26
C GLY A 82 14.11 -5.11 -18.01
N GLY A 83 13.66 -5.22 -16.76
CA GLY A 83 12.55 -6.09 -16.35
C GLY A 83 13.01 -7.47 -15.89
N LEU A 84 12.06 -8.25 -15.39
CA LEU A 84 12.35 -9.57 -14.84
C LEU A 84 12.42 -10.64 -15.92
N THR A 85 13.27 -11.64 -15.68
CA THR A 85 13.23 -12.90 -16.43
C THR A 85 12.09 -13.81 -15.93
N GLU A 86 11.69 -13.66 -14.66
CA GLU A 86 10.58 -14.39 -14.03
C GLU A 86 9.72 -13.44 -13.17
N PRO A 87 8.38 -13.57 -13.15
CA PRO A 87 7.52 -12.73 -12.33
C PRO A 87 7.93 -12.72 -10.85
N PHE A 88 8.00 -11.54 -10.26
CA PHE A 88 8.25 -11.34 -8.83
C PHE A 88 6.96 -10.91 -8.14
N ALA A 89 6.69 -11.50 -6.98
CA ALA A 89 5.56 -11.13 -6.14
C ALA A 89 6.02 -10.85 -4.71
N ALA A 90 5.46 -9.81 -4.10
CA ALA A 90 5.73 -9.46 -2.71
C ALA A 90 4.45 -9.11 -1.95
N ASP A 91 4.38 -9.59 -0.70
CA ASP A 91 3.27 -9.33 0.20
C ASP A 91 3.60 -8.14 1.12
N TRP A 92 2.61 -7.27 1.36
CA TRP A 92 2.71 -6.14 2.26
C TRP A 92 1.35 -5.83 2.91
N PRO A 93 1.25 -5.62 4.23
CA PRO A 93 2.28 -5.82 5.25
C PRO A 93 2.61 -7.30 5.45
N ARG A 94 3.78 -7.60 6.00
CA ARG A 94 4.25 -8.98 6.24
C ARG A 94 3.81 -9.52 7.60
N SER A 95 3.43 -8.64 8.53
CA SER A 95 2.98 -8.98 9.89
C SER A 95 1.69 -9.82 9.94
N GLY A 96 0.89 -9.80 8.87
CA GLY A 96 -0.04 -10.90 8.51
C GLY A 96 -1.33 -11.06 9.33
N GLU A 97 -1.69 -10.14 10.24
CA GLU A 97 -2.87 -10.32 11.12
C GLU A 97 -4.20 -9.78 10.54
N THR A 98 -4.17 -9.13 9.38
CA THR A 98 -5.33 -8.45 8.77
C THR A 98 -5.30 -8.57 7.23
N ALA A 99 -6.00 -7.70 6.50
CA ALA A 99 -5.86 -7.64 5.06
C ALA A 99 -4.43 -7.29 4.64
N TYR A 100 -4.03 -7.77 3.46
CA TYR A 100 -2.72 -7.47 2.89
C TYR A 100 -2.82 -7.29 1.37
N LEU A 101 -1.81 -6.64 0.82
CA LEU A 101 -1.58 -6.50 -0.61
C LEU A 101 -0.58 -7.55 -1.06
N ARG A 102 -0.80 -8.12 -2.25
CA ARG A 102 0.24 -8.81 -3.01
C ARG A 102 0.48 -8.03 -4.30
N LEU A 103 1.71 -7.55 -4.47
CA LEU A 103 2.14 -6.83 -5.66
C LEU A 103 2.90 -7.78 -6.58
N PHE A 104 2.43 -7.94 -7.81
CA PHE A 104 3.11 -8.64 -8.90
C PHE A 104 3.77 -7.62 -9.82
N ILE A 105 5.07 -7.79 -10.03
CA ILE A 105 5.89 -6.99 -10.94
C ILE A 105 5.88 -7.72 -12.28
N GLU A 106 4.89 -7.39 -13.10
CA GLU A 106 4.70 -7.89 -14.44
C GLU A 106 4.13 -6.75 -15.32
N ASP A 107 3.91 -7.00 -16.62
CA ASP A 107 3.31 -6.02 -17.53
C ASP A 107 1.90 -6.49 -17.97
N PRO A 108 0.81 -5.87 -17.47
CA PRO A 108 0.76 -4.76 -16.52
C PRO A 108 1.04 -5.19 -15.07
N TYR A 109 1.37 -4.25 -14.19
CA TYR A 109 1.45 -4.53 -12.75
C TYR A 109 0.12 -5.10 -12.25
N VAL A 110 0.14 -6.06 -11.34
CA VAL A 110 -1.08 -6.55 -10.69
C VAL A 110 -0.98 -6.36 -9.18
N VAL A 111 -2.01 -5.75 -8.60
CA VAL A 111 -2.17 -5.63 -7.16
C VAL A 111 -3.35 -6.47 -6.74
N GLU A 112 -3.11 -7.46 -5.90
CA GLU A 112 -4.18 -8.18 -5.22
C GLU A 112 -4.40 -7.60 -3.83
N VAL A 113 -5.67 -7.36 -3.49
CA VAL A 113 -6.11 -7.06 -2.13
C VAL A 113 -6.75 -8.31 -1.55
N HIS A 114 -6.14 -8.84 -0.49
CA HIS A 114 -6.61 -10.03 0.20
C HIS A 114 -7.27 -9.61 1.52
N ASP A 115 -8.54 -9.98 1.74
CA ASP A 115 -9.24 -9.77 3.04
C ASP A 115 -8.76 -10.74 4.15
N GLY A 116 -7.52 -11.26 4.02
CA GLY A 116 -6.83 -12.07 5.02
C GLY A 116 -7.70 -13.16 5.66
N PHE A 117 -7.75 -13.17 7.00
CA PHE A 117 -8.50 -14.12 7.82
C PHE A 117 -10.01 -13.86 7.91
N SER A 118 -10.53 -12.83 7.25
CA SER A 118 -11.95 -12.47 7.28
C SER A 118 -12.72 -13.27 6.22
N THR A 119 -13.16 -12.66 5.13
CA THR A 119 -13.95 -13.35 4.09
C THR A 119 -13.09 -14.17 3.13
N GLN A 120 -11.76 -13.96 3.16
CA GLN A 120 -10.80 -14.56 2.22
C GLN A 120 -11.06 -14.19 0.76
N ILE A 121 -11.86 -13.14 0.51
CA ILE A 121 -12.05 -12.59 -0.83
C ILE A 121 -10.74 -11.95 -1.27
N VAL A 122 -10.41 -12.20 -2.54
CA VAL A 122 -9.28 -11.57 -3.23
C VAL A 122 -9.84 -10.71 -4.35
N VAL A 123 -9.42 -9.45 -4.39
CA VAL A 123 -9.66 -8.56 -5.52
C VAL A 123 -8.34 -8.38 -6.24
N SER A 124 -8.28 -8.75 -7.51
CA SER A 124 -7.08 -8.58 -8.37
C SER A 124 -7.29 -7.39 -9.30
N ILE A 125 -6.37 -6.43 -9.25
CA ILE A 125 -6.44 -5.17 -9.97
C ILE A 125 -5.17 -5.02 -10.83
N PRO A 126 -5.25 -5.26 -12.15
CA PRO A 126 -4.17 -4.89 -13.07
C PRO A 126 -4.09 -3.37 -13.18
N LEU A 127 -2.91 -2.77 -13.13
CA LEU A 127 -2.68 -1.33 -13.13
C LEU A 127 -1.60 -0.94 -14.16
N MET A 128 -1.95 0.01 -15.03
CA MET A 128 -0.97 0.67 -15.91
C MET A 128 -0.30 1.82 -15.15
N LEU A 129 0.72 1.50 -14.35
CA LEU A 129 1.44 2.51 -13.58
C LEU A 129 2.29 3.40 -14.49
N ARG A 130 2.30 4.70 -14.19
CA ARG A 130 3.11 5.71 -14.91
C ARG A 130 4.57 5.60 -14.51
N GLU A 131 5.49 5.99 -15.39
CA GLU A 131 6.95 5.94 -15.14
C GLU A 131 7.41 6.60 -13.82
N ASP A 132 6.67 7.57 -13.29
CA ASP A 132 6.99 8.30 -12.05
C ASP A 132 6.41 7.65 -10.78
N TRP A 133 5.71 6.51 -10.87
CA TRP A 133 4.99 5.92 -9.74
C TRP A 133 5.89 5.56 -8.55
N ILE A 134 7.13 5.11 -8.81
CA ILE A 134 8.11 4.80 -7.76
C ILE A 134 8.51 6.08 -7.03
N ALA A 135 8.83 7.15 -7.76
CA ALA A 135 9.21 8.44 -7.18
C ALA A 135 8.06 9.02 -6.33
N GLU A 136 6.82 8.95 -6.82
CA GLU A 136 5.63 9.37 -6.07
C GLU A 136 5.37 8.53 -4.82
N SER A 137 5.65 7.22 -4.89
CA SER A 137 5.55 6.29 -3.76
C SER A 137 6.62 6.57 -2.70
N ARG A 138 7.86 6.89 -3.12
CA ARG A 138 8.94 7.31 -2.22
C ARG A 138 8.62 8.62 -1.51
N GLN A 139 8.02 9.58 -2.21
CA GLN A 139 7.58 10.82 -1.60
C GLN A 139 6.54 10.57 -0.50
N ARG A 140 5.51 9.76 -0.78
CA ARG A 140 4.48 9.38 0.20
C ARG A 140 5.09 8.67 1.40
N LEU A 141 5.97 7.71 1.16
CA LEU A 141 6.68 7.01 2.23
C LEU A 141 7.47 7.98 3.12
N ALA A 142 8.15 8.97 2.55
CA ALA A 142 8.88 9.98 3.31
C ALA A 142 7.95 10.93 4.09
N GLU A 143 6.77 11.25 3.55
CA GLU A 143 5.73 12.00 4.25
C GLU A 143 5.16 11.21 5.44
N VAL A 144 4.81 9.94 5.23
CA VAL A 144 4.29 9.07 6.29
C VAL A 144 5.33 8.85 7.38
N ARG A 145 6.59 8.55 7.04
CA ARG A 145 7.66 8.40 8.04
C ARG A 145 7.80 9.63 8.93
N ARG A 146 7.74 10.84 8.36
CA ARG A 146 7.75 12.09 9.14
C ARG A 146 6.52 12.25 10.04
N ALA A 147 5.36 11.79 9.56
CA ALA A 147 4.10 11.89 10.31
C ALA A 147 4.01 10.88 11.47
N LEU A 148 4.64 9.71 11.33
CA LEU A 148 4.66 8.67 12.36
C LEU A 148 5.68 8.94 13.47
N GLY A 149 6.67 9.81 13.25
CA GLY A 149 7.71 10.18 14.21
C GLY A 149 8.79 9.12 14.31
#